data_AF-Q84BQ2-F1
#
_entry.id   AF-Q84BQ2-F1
#
_cell.length_a   1.000
_cell.length_b   1.000
_cell.length_c   1.000
_cell.angle_alpha   90.00
_cell.angle_beta   90.00
_cell.angle_gamma   90.00
#
_symmetry.space_group_name_H-M   'P 1'
#
loop_
_entity.id
_entity.type
_entity.pdbx_description
1 polymer ?
#
loop_
_entity_poly.entity_id
_entity_poly.type
_entity_poly.pdbx_seq_one_letter_code
_entity_poly.pdbx_strand_id
1 'polypeptide(L)' 'MTQALLQLTGITRSFTAGDREFLALKDINLTINAGEMVAI' A
#
# COMPACT_ATOMS: atom_id res chain seq x y z
N MET A 1 18.14 3.12 15.79
CA MET A 1 17.04 3.54 14.91
C MET A 1 16.17 2.33 14.65
N THR A 2 14.89 2.38 14.98
CA THR A 2 13.95 1.27 14.78
C THR A 2 13.53 1.24 13.33
N GLN A 3 13.96 0.21 12.59
CA GLN A 3 13.48 -0.03 11.23
C GLN A 3 12.02 -0.47 11.29
N ALA A 4 11.16 0.12 10.45
CA ALA A 4 9.77 -0.29 10.34
C ALA A 4 9.69 -1.75 9.86
N LEU A 5 8.68 -2.48 10.36
CA LEU A 5 8.49 -3.88 9.99
C LEU A 5 7.95 -3.99 8.56
N LEU A 6 7.02 -3.11 8.19
CA LEU A 6 6.51 -2.98 6.84
C LEU A 6 6.65 -1.52 6.39
N GLN A 7 7.21 -1.32 5.21
CA GLN A 7 7.33 0.00 4.59
C GLN A 7 6.93 -0.11 3.12
N LEU A 8 5.86 0.58 2.76
CA LEU A 8 5.31 0.70 1.43
C LEU A 8 5.54 2.15 0.97
N THR A 9 6.21 2.34 -0.16
CA THR A 9 6.51 3.68 -0.70
C THR A 9 6.07 3.73 -2.16
N GLY A 10 5.19 4.69 -2.49
CA GLY A 10 4.69 4.93 -3.84
C GLY A 10 3.91 3.77 -4.45
N ILE A 11 3.25 2.94 -3.65
CA ILE A 11 2.59 1.73 -4.15
C ILE A 11 1.38 2.12 -4.99
N THR A 12 1.47 1.77 -6.26
CA THR A 12 0.40 1.93 -7.24
C THR A 12 0.05 0.57 -7.82
N ARG A 13 -1.24 0.30 -7.97
CA ARG A 13 -1.71 -0.96 -8.56
C ARG A 13 -2.94 -0.70 -9.40
N SER A 14 -2.85 -1.05 -10.67
CA SER A 14 -3.99 -1.06 -11.58
C SER A 14 -4.45 -2.49 -11.87
N PHE A 15 -5.72 -2.59 -12.25
CA PHE A 15 -6.32 -3.80 -12.77
C PHE A 15 -7.15 -3.45 -14.00
N THR A 16 -7.28 -4.43 -14.89
CA THR A 16 -8.14 -4.34 -16.06
C THR A 16 -9.46 -5.06 -15.76
N ALA A 17 -10.58 -4.36 -15.91
CA ALA A 17 -11.92 -4.91 -15.76
C ALA A 17 -12.67 -4.74 -17.09
N GLY A 18 -12.69 -5.81 -17.89
CA GLY A 18 -13.15 -5.75 -19.28
C GLY A 18 -12.24 -4.83 -20.10
N ASP A 19 -12.82 -3.79 -20.70
CA ASP A 19 -12.08 -2.83 -21.54
C ASP A 19 -11.61 -1.59 -20.78
N ARG A 20 -11.78 -1.55 -19.45
CA ARG A 20 -11.42 -0.40 -18.62
C ARG A 20 -10.32 -0.74 -17.63
N GLU A 21 -9.31 0.11 -17.59
CA GLU A 21 -8.31 0.09 -16.53
C GLU A 21 -8.83 0.91 -15.33
N PHE A 22 -8.61 0.40 -14.12
CA PHE A 22 -8.83 1.16 -12.89
C PHE A 22 -7.66 0.99 -11.93
N LEU A 23 -7.37 2.05 -11.18
CA LEU A 23 -6.37 2.05 -10.12
C LEU A 23 -7.03 1.59 -8.82
N ALA A 24 -6.59 0.44 -8.31
CA ALA A 24 -6.97 -0.04 -6.98
C ALA A 24 -6.14 0.62 -5.87
N LEU A 25 -4.86 0.91 -6.15
CA LEU A 25 -3.98 1.68 -5.27
C LEU A 25 -3.38 2.81 -6.09
N LYS A 26 -3.41 4.03 -5.54
CA LYS A 26 -2.89 5.23 -6.19
C LYS A 26 -1.88 5.91 -5.25
N ASP A 27 -0.59 5.71 -5.52
CA ASP A 27 0.52 6.34 -4.80
C ASP A 27 0.42 6.20 -3.26
N ILE A 28 0.23 4.96 -2.80
CA ILE A 28 0.05 4.65 -1.39
C ILE A 28 1.41 4.57 -0.68
N ASN A 29 1.53 5.33 0.39
CA ASN A 29 2.67 5.34 1.29
C ASN A 29 2.21 4.90 2.68
N LEU A 30 2.74 3.80 3.21
CA LEU A 30 2.33 3.22 4.50
C LEU A 30 3.55 2.67 5.24
N THR A 31 3.61 2.93 6.54
CA THR A 31 4.62 2.38 7.44
C THR A 31 3.91 1.70 8.59
N ILE A 32 4.27 0.45 8.89
CA ILE A 32 3.74 -0.30 10.05
C ILE A 32 4.92 -0.74 10.89
N ASN A 33 4.87 -0.41 12.18
CA ASN A 33 5.91 -0.76 13.14
C ASN A 33 5.62 -2.12 13.79
N ALA A 34 6.67 -2.74 14.35
CA ALA A 34 6.50 -4.01 15.06
C ALA A 34 5.58 -3.84 16.29
N GLY A 35 4.55 -4.68 16.40
CA GLY A 35 3.58 -4.63 17.49
C GLY A 35 2.42 -3.64 17.28
N GLU A 36 2.37 -2.95 16.15
CA GLU A 36 1.29 -2.02 15.81
C GLU A 36 0.02 -2.78 15.35
N MET A 37 -1.13 -2.44 15.94
CA MET A 37 -2.43 -2.95 15.51
C MET A 37 -3.07 -1.92 14.58
N VAL A 38 -3.32 -2.32 13.33
CA VAL A 38 -3.83 -1.45 12.27
C VAL A 38 -5.14 -2.00 11.73
N ALA A 39 -6.11 -1.13 11.48
CA ALA A 39 -7.33 -1.44 10.73
C ALA A 39 -7.24 -0.79 9.34
N ILE A 40 -7.67 -1.51 8.31
CA ILE A 40 -7.62 -1.11 6.89
C ILE A 40 -9.03 -1.13 6.32
#